data_AF-A0A7T9HFQ9-F1
#
_entry.id   AF-A0A7T9HFQ9-F1
#
_cell.length_a   1.000
_cell.length_b   1.000
_cell.length_c   1.000
_cell.angle_alpha   90.00
_cell.angle_beta   90.00
_cell.angle_gamma   90.00
#
_symmetry.space_group_name_H-M   'P 1'
#
loop_
_entity.id
_entity.type
_entity.pdbx_description
1 polymer ?
#
loop_
_entity_poly.entity_id
_entity_poly.type
_entity_poly.pdbx_seq_one_letter_code
_entity_poly.pdbx_strand_id
1 'polypeptide(L)'
;MIPGEIGYEVQRGSSRPDIVVGDIAIEIKGPTDNQGLITIADKINRYSQHFEHIIVVLFEVQIFERFYNEWYEGIMRQYGDLVTIIRK
;
A
#
# COMPACT_ATOMS: atom_id res chain seq x y z
N MET A 1 -2.07 19.21 -19.83
CA MET A 1 -2.00 17.77 -19.52
C MET A 1 -0.67 17.27 -20.06
N ILE A 2 0.29 16.95 -19.18
CA ILE A 2 1.61 16.45 -19.57
C ILE A 2 1.63 14.96 -19.20
N PRO A 3 1.97 14.04 -20.12
CA PRO A 3 1.99 12.60 -19.83
C PRO A 3 3.17 12.24 -18.92
N GLY A 4 2.88 11.48 -17.85
CA GLY A 4 3.85 10.58 -17.20
C GLY A 4 4.97 11.26 -16.41
N GLU A 5 4.65 12.14 -15.47
CA GLU A 5 5.64 12.61 -14.51
C GLU A 5 5.96 11.48 -13.51
N ILE A 6 7.09 10.78 -13.72
CA ILE A 6 7.66 9.88 -12.70
C ILE A 6 8.37 10.76 -11.68
N GLY A 7 7.65 11.11 -10.61
CA GLY A 7 8.19 11.88 -9.50
C GLY A 7 8.69 10.98 -8.38
N TYR A 8 9.96 11.06 -8.02
CA TYR A 8 10.46 10.63 -6.71
C TYR A 8 10.67 11.90 -5.87
N GLU A 9 9.93 12.02 -4.76
CA GLU A 9 9.97 13.24 -3.96
C GLU A 9 10.66 12.97 -2.62
N VAL A 10 11.67 13.77 -2.29
CA VAL A 10 12.30 13.74 -0.96
C VAL A 10 11.26 14.20 0.06
N GLN A 11 10.85 13.30 0.96
CA GLN A 11 9.74 13.47 1.91
C GLN A 11 9.76 14.83 2.63
N ARG A 12 8.74 15.67 2.36
CA ARG A 12 8.46 16.89 3.16
C ARG A 12 7.04 16.94 3.74
N GLY A 13 6.27 15.85 3.64
CA GLY A 13 4.93 15.75 4.24
C GLY A 13 4.56 14.31 4.64
N SER A 14 3.86 14.17 5.77
CA SER A 14 3.67 12.90 6.50
C SER A 14 2.69 11.88 5.89
N SER A 15 2.30 12.02 4.62
CA SER A 15 1.17 11.26 4.07
C SER A 15 1.25 10.89 2.59
N ARG A 16 2.36 11.15 1.89
CA ARG A 16 2.45 10.77 0.46
C ARG A 16 2.80 9.27 0.32
N PRO A 17 2.21 8.55 -0.65
CA PRO A 17 2.69 7.22 -1.03
C PRO A 17 4.17 7.27 -1.39
N ASP A 18 4.88 6.15 -1.27
CA ASP A 18 6.31 6.09 -1.59
C ASP A 18 6.59 6.39 -3.07
N ILE A 19 5.71 5.91 -3.96
CA ILE A 19 5.74 6.22 -5.39
C ILE A 19 4.32 6.51 -5.87
N VAL A 20 4.19 7.50 -6.77
CA VAL A 20 2.94 7.80 -7.46
C VAL A 20 3.20 7.74 -8.97
N VAL A 21 2.36 6.99 -9.69
CA VAL A 21 2.39 6.91 -11.16
C VAL A 21 0.99 7.18 -11.69
N GLY A 22 0.75 8.40 -12.19
CA GLY A 22 -0.61 8.85 -12.51
C GLY A 22 -1.49 8.79 -11.26
N ASP A 23 -2.67 8.18 -11.37
CA ASP A 23 -3.61 7.99 -10.26
C ASP A 23 -3.41 6.67 -9.49
N ILE A 24 -2.21 6.08 -9.58
CA ILE A 24 -1.82 4.87 -8.86
C ILE A 24 -0.88 5.22 -7.71
N ALA A 25 -1.27 4.87 -6.49
CA ALA A 25 -0.39 4.91 -5.32
C ALA A 25 0.36 3.58 -5.18
N ILE A 26 1.67 3.64 -4.95
CA ILE A 26 2.49 2.48 -4.63
C ILE A 26 3.13 2.70 -3.28
N GLU A 27 2.93 1.74 -2.40
CA GLU A 27 3.39 1.75 -1.01
C GLU A 27 4.28 0.54 -0.76
N ILE A 28 5.45 0.76 -0.18
CA ILE A 28 6.48 -0.25 0.01
C ILE A 28 6.78 -0.38 1.50
N LYS A 29 6.65 -1.59 2.05
CA LYS A 29 6.93 -1.86 3.46
C LYS A 29 7.83 -3.07 3.63
N GLY A 30 8.88 -2.92 4.45
CA GLY A 30 9.81 -4.00 4.77
C GLY A 30 10.85 -3.58 5.82
N PRO A 31 11.22 -4.46 6.77
CA PRO A 31 10.52 -5.70 7.12
C PRO A 31 9.09 -5.43 7.62
N THR A 32 8.20 -6.40 7.42
CA THR A 32 6.76 -6.23 7.69
C THR A 32 6.33 -7.08 8.87
N ASP A 33 6.09 -6.43 10.01
CA ASP A 33 5.52 -7.03 11.21
C ASP A 33 4.00 -6.72 11.35
N ASN A 34 3.39 -7.12 12.48
CA ASN A 34 1.97 -6.87 12.74
C ASN A 34 1.63 -5.38 12.71
N GLN A 35 2.49 -4.54 13.29
CA GLN A 35 2.29 -3.10 13.27
C GLN A 35 2.38 -2.55 11.84
N GLY A 36 3.30 -3.09 11.03
CA GLY A 36 3.41 -2.84 9.61
C GLY A 36 2.09 -3.07 8.88
N LEU A 37 1.47 -4.23 9.04
CA LEU A 37 0.18 -4.52 8.40
C LEU A 37 -0.95 -3.59 8.86
N ILE A 38 -0.98 -3.21 10.13
CA ILE A 38 -1.95 -2.22 10.65
C ILE A 38 -1.75 -0.87 9.95
N THR A 39 -0.51 -0.38 9.88
CA THR A 39 -0.23 0.91 9.22
C THR A 39 -0.53 0.88 7.73
N ILE A 40 -0.37 -0.27 7.07
CA ILE A 40 -0.75 -0.43 5.67
C ILE A 40 -2.25 -0.35 5.49
N ALA A 41 -3.04 -0.97 6.36
CA ALA A 41 -4.50 -0.84 6.31
C ALA A 41 -4.94 0.64 6.47
N ASP A 42 -4.34 1.37 7.42
CA ASP A 42 -4.62 2.81 7.60
C ASP A 42 -4.26 3.65 6.37
N LYS A 43 -3.17 3.29 5.68
CA LYS A 43 -2.77 3.93 4.43
C LYS A 43 -3.72 3.61 3.28
N ILE A 44 -4.12 2.34 3.12
CA ILE A 44 -5.11 1.93 2.12
C ILE A 44 -6.41 2.73 2.30
N ASN A 45 -6.92 2.84 3.54
CA ASN A 45 -8.13 3.61 3.85
C ASN A 45 -8.03 5.09 3.44
N ARG A 46 -6.83 5.66 3.53
CA ARG A 46 -6.58 7.07 3.17
C ARG A 46 -6.40 7.23 1.67
N TYR A 47 -5.61 6.36 1.06
CA TYR A 47 -5.31 6.40 -0.38
C TYR A 47 -6.54 6.06 -1.23
N SER A 48 -7.47 5.27 -0.71
CA SER A 48 -8.71 4.94 -1.43
C SER A 48 -9.62 6.13 -1.70
N GLN A 49 -9.36 7.28 -1.06
CA GLN A 49 -10.10 8.52 -1.28
C GLN A 49 -9.47 9.41 -2.36
N HIS A 50 -8.27 9.05 -2.83
CA HIS A 50 -7.43 9.93 -3.66
C HIS A 50 -6.85 9.26 -4.91
N PHE A 51 -6.80 7.93 -4.96
CA PHE A 51 -6.16 7.16 -6.03
C PHE A 51 -7.15 6.16 -6.63
N GLU A 52 -7.09 5.97 -7.95
CA GLU A 52 -7.91 4.99 -8.67
C GLU A 52 -7.44 3.55 -8.45
N HIS A 53 -6.16 3.36 -8.08
CA HIS A 53 -5.60 2.06 -7.74
C HIS A 53 -4.48 2.18 -6.71
N ILE A 54 -4.31 1.14 -5.89
CA ILE A 54 -3.28 1.08 -4.87
C ILE A 54 -2.50 -0.23 -5.02
N ILE A 55 -1.18 -0.13 -5.09
CA ILE A 55 -0.28 -1.29 -5.06
C ILE A 55 0.49 -1.25 -3.75
N VAL A 56 0.39 -2.32 -2.97
CA VAL A 56 1.21 -2.48 -1.76
C VAL A 56 2.21 -3.60 -1.98
N VAL A 57 3.48 -3.31 -1.73
CA VAL A 57 4.58 -4.27 -1.78
C VAL A 57 5.09 -4.52 -0.37
N LEU A 58 4.97 -5.76 0.10
CA LEU A 58 5.41 -6.20 1.41
C LEU A 58 6.67 -7.06 1.28
N PHE A 59 7.75 -6.63 1.91
CA PHE A 59 9.01 -7.37 2.02
C PHE A 59 9.18 -7.94 3.42
N GLU A 60 9.84 -9.10 3.51
CA GLU A 60 10.23 -9.77 4.76
C GLU A 60 9.06 -9.78 5.76
N VAL A 61 7.97 -10.46 5.39
CA VAL A 61 6.78 -10.58 6.23
C VAL A 61 7.09 -11.48 7.43
N GLN A 62 7.30 -10.87 8.59
CA GLN A 62 7.74 -11.47 9.85
C GLN A 62 6.56 -11.72 10.81
N ILE A 63 5.46 -12.26 10.30
CA ILE A 63 4.29 -12.63 11.10
C ILE A 63 3.86 -14.05 10.79
N PHE A 64 3.08 -14.66 11.70
CA PHE A 64 2.51 -15.97 11.42
C PHE A 64 1.56 -15.91 10.23
N GLU A 65 1.66 -16.91 9.36
CA GLU A 65 0.93 -16.98 8.10
C GLU A 65 -0.59 -16.86 8.29
N ARG A 66 -1.13 -17.40 9.39
CA ARG A 66 -2.54 -17.25 9.75
C ARG A 66 -2.96 -15.78 9.88
N PHE A 67 -2.17 -14.95 10.59
CA PHE A 67 -2.50 -13.54 10.78
C PHE A 67 -2.36 -12.75 9.47
N TYR A 68 -1.36 -13.10 8.65
CA TYR A 68 -1.25 -12.54 7.30
C TYR A 68 -2.51 -12.83 6.47
N ASN A 69 -2.98 -14.08 6.47
CA ASN A 69 -4.14 -14.49 5.69
C ASN A 69 -5.43 -13.81 6.19
N GLU A 70 -5.65 -13.76 7.51
CA GLU A 70 -6.80 -13.05 8.09
C GLU A 70 -6.80 -11.56 7.69
N TRP A 71 -5.63 -10.92 7.73
CA TRP A 71 -5.48 -9.53 7.27
C TRP A 71 -5.73 -9.38 5.77
N TYR A 72 -5.11 -10.24 4.94
CA TYR A 72 -5.24 -10.20 3.48
C TYR A 72 -6.68 -10.40 3.05
N GLU A 73 -7.39 -11.38 3.62
CA GLU A 73 -8.81 -11.61 3.37
C GLU A 73 -9.67 -10.41 3.81
N GLY A 74 -9.31 -9.74 4.89
CA GLY A 74 -9.95 -8.49 5.32
C GLY A 74 -9.80 -7.39 4.27
N ILE A 75 -8.57 -7.15 3.80
CA ILE A 75 -8.28 -6.15 2.77
C ILE A 75 -8.98 -6.49 1.45
N MET A 76 -8.86 -7.73 0.95
CA MET A 76 -9.45 -8.12 -0.34
C MET A 76 -10.98 -8.07 -0.32
N ARG A 77 -11.61 -8.37 0.81
CA ARG A 77 -13.07 -8.26 0.96
C ARG A 77 -13.56 -6.83 0.86
N GLN A 78 -12.79 -5.88 1.38
CA GLN A 78 -13.18 -4.47 1.43
C GLN A 78 -12.70 -3.67 0.21
N TYR A 79 -11.54 -4.03 -0.34
CA TYR A 79 -10.80 -3.23 -1.32
C TYR A 79 -10.31 -4.05 -2.53
N GLY A 80 -10.85 -5.25 -2.77
CA GLY A 80 -10.34 -6.17 -3.79
C GLY A 80 -10.29 -5.61 -5.22
N ASP A 81 -11.19 -4.69 -5.57
CA ASP A 81 -11.20 -4.04 -6.89
C ASP A 81 -10.21 -2.86 -7.00
N LEU A 82 -9.72 -2.36 -5.85
CA LEU A 82 -8.90 -1.14 -5.74
C LEU A 82 -7.44 -1.42 -5.36
N VAL A 83 -7.18 -2.56 -4.72
CA VAL A 83 -5.89 -2.83 -4.08
C VAL A 83 -5.25 -4.10 -4.65
N THR A 84 -3.99 -4.01 -5.02
CA THR A 84 -3.13 -5.16 -5.30
C THR A 84 -2.08 -5.30 -4.21
N ILE A 85 -2.02 -6.47 -3.56
CA ILE A 85 -0.97 -6.80 -2.59
C ILE A 85 0.06 -7.72 -3.24
N ILE A 86 1.33 -7.34 -3.16
CA ILE A 86 2.47 -8.12 -3.63
C ILE A 86 3.34 -8.45 -2.40
N ARG A 87 3.51 -9.74 -2.09
CA ARG A 87 4.44 -10.20 -1.05
C ARG A 87 5.75 -10.69 -1.69
N LYS A 88 6.90 -10.25 -1.19
CA LYS A 88 8.25 -10.56 -1.68
C LYS A 88 9.19 -11.02 -0.57
#